data_AF-A0A436AY37-F1
#
_entry.id   AF-A0A436AY37-F1
#
_cell.length_a   1.000
_cell.length_b   1.000
_cell.length_c   1.000
_cell.angle_alpha   90.00
_cell.angle_beta   90.00
_cell.angle_gamma   90.00
#
_symmetry.space_group_name_H-M   'P 1'
#
loop_
_entity.id
_entity.type
_entity.pdbx_description
1 polymer ?
#
loop_
_entity_poly.entity_id
_entity_poly.type
_entity_poly.pdbx_seq_one_letter_code
_entity_poly.pdbx_strand_id
1 'polypeptide(L)'
;QVARFQASGWNASHIDGTDPEAIAYAIEAARHSDKPTMIACKTTIGFGAPTKAGTNKAHGSPLGADEIAGARKFFNWDSPPFEIPADILDAWRAAGKTGAKPRTDWEGRLAKAEPNLKAEFERRLAGKLPSNFDAVIADYKKKLSADKPKVATRKSSEMALEVINGAVPET
;
A
#
# COMPACT_ATOMS: atom_id res chain seq x y z
N GLN A 1 6.83 -21.32 2.28
CA GLN A 1 6.95 -19.92 2.75
C GLN A 1 6.18 -19.69 4.04
N VAL A 2 4.96 -20.22 4.22
CA VAL A 2 4.14 -20.08 5.43
C VAL A 2 4.92 -20.31 6.74
N ALA A 3 5.60 -21.44 6.89
CA ALA A 3 6.37 -21.75 8.11
C ALA A 3 7.43 -20.69 8.47
N ARG A 4 8.06 -20.07 7.45
CA ARG A 4 9.06 -19.01 7.67
C ARG A 4 8.43 -17.74 8.24
N PHE A 5 7.23 -17.37 7.77
CA PHE A 5 6.50 -16.20 8.28
C PHE A 5 5.94 -16.46 9.69
N GLN A 6 5.43 -17.68 9.94
CA GLN A 6 5.02 -18.10 11.28
C GLN A 6 6.19 -18.02 12.27
N ALA A 7 7.39 -18.46 11.87
CA ALA A 7 8.60 -18.32 12.68
C ALA A 7 9.00 -16.84 12.94
N SER A 8 8.60 -15.90 12.08
CA SER A 8 8.76 -14.45 12.28
C SER A 8 7.60 -13.80 13.06
N GLY A 9 6.68 -14.60 13.62
CA GLY A 9 5.56 -14.10 14.44
C GLY A 9 4.35 -13.59 13.64
N TRP A 10 4.29 -13.84 12.33
CA TRP A 10 3.13 -13.50 11.50
C TRP A 10 2.07 -14.58 11.60
N ASN A 11 0.80 -14.18 11.42
CA ASN A 11 -0.21 -15.14 10.99
C ASN A 11 0.08 -15.49 9.53
N ALA A 12 0.08 -16.78 9.18
CA ALA A 12 0.24 -17.17 7.79
C ALA A 12 -0.52 -18.45 7.47
N SER A 13 -1.19 -18.45 6.32
CA SER A 13 -2.05 -19.54 5.86
C SER A 13 -1.94 -19.74 4.35
N HIS A 14 -2.32 -20.92 3.89
CA HIS A 14 -2.50 -21.23 2.48
C HIS A 14 -3.98 -21.18 2.12
N ILE A 15 -4.28 -20.62 0.95
CA ILE A 15 -5.61 -20.67 0.33
C ILE A 15 -5.49 -21.00 -1.15
N ASP A 16 -6.60 -21.44 -1.75
CA ASP A 16 -6.74 -21.43 -3.21
C ASP A 16 -6.82 -19.96 -3.67
N GLY A 17 -5.85 -19.54 -4.48
CA GLY A 17 -5.80 -18.18 -5.01
C GLY A 17 -6.74 -17.93 -6.19
N THR A 18 -7.53 -18.93 -6.58
CA THR A 18 -8.56 -18.84 -7.62
C THR A 18 -9.99 -18.90 -7.07
N ASP A 19 -10.14 -19.09 -5.75
CA ASP A 19 -11.41 -19.09 -5.04
C ASP A 19 -11.67 -17.69 -4.42
N PRO A 20 -12.61 -16.89 -4.95
CA PRO A 20 -12.90 -15.56 -4.43
C PRO A 20 -13.40 -15.57 -2.98
N GLU A 21 -14.12 -16.62 -2.55
CA GLU A 21 -14.66 -16.73 -1.20
C GLU A 21 -13.55 -17.04 -0.19
N ALA A 22 -12.62 -17.93 -0.54
CA ALA A 22 -11.44 -18.20 0.28
C ALA A 22 -10.57 -16.94 0.44
N ILE A 23 -10.42 -16.15 -0.62
CA ILE A 23 -9.69 -14.88 -0.58
C ILE A 23 -10.41 -13.87 0.32
N ALA A 24 -11.72 -13.69 0.14
CA ALA A 24 -12.52 -12.76 0.93
C ALA A 24 -12.47 -13.11 2.43
N TYR A 25 -12.67 -14.40 2.76
CA TYR A 25 -12.57 -14.90 4.13
C TYR A 25 -11.18 -14.66 4.73
N ALA A 26 -10.11 -14.96 4.00
CA ALA A 26 -8.75 -14.78 4.50
C ALA A 26 -8.40 -13.30 4.74
N ILE A 27 -8.86 -12.39 3.87
CA ILE A 27 -8.70 -10.94 4.05
C ILE A 27 -9.47 -10.47 5.30
N GLU A 28 -10.70 -10.94 5.48
CA GLU A 28 -11.52 -10.53 6.62
C GLU A 28 -10.96 -11.05 7.96
N ALA A 29 -10.48 -12.29 7.99
CA ALA A 29 -9.75 -12.83 9.13
C ALA A 29 -8.47 -12.02 9.43
N ALA A 30 -7.74 -11.60 8.40
CA ALA A 30 -6.53 -10.78 8.55
C ALA A 30 -6.82 -9.40 9.16
N ARG A 31 -7.95 -8.77 8.80
CA ARG A 31 -8.37 -7.47 9.35
C ARG A 31 -8.65 -7.49 10.86
N HIS A 32 -8.98 -8.66 11.40
CA HIS A 32 -9.23 -8.87 12.83
C HIS A 32 -7.99 -9.34 13.60
N SER A 33 -6.84 -9.45 12.94
CA SER A 33 -5.62 -9.93 13.56
C SER A 33 -4.87 -8.84 14.33
N ASP A 34 -4.31 -9.22 15.47
CA ASP A 34 -3.32 -8.48 16.25
C ASP A 34 -1.88 -8.59 15.69
N LYS A 35 -1.68 -9.37 14.62
CA LYS A 35 -0.39 -9.67 14.00
C LYS A 35 -0.43 -9.34 12.51
N PRO A 36 0.73 -9.03 11.90
CA PRO A 36 0.80 -8.99 10.45
C PRO A 36 0.46 -10.38 9.87
N THR A 37 -0.26 -10.40 8.75
CA THR A 37 -0.77 -11.63 8.12
C THR A 37 -0.21 -11.81 6.71
N MET A 38 0.27 -13.01 6.40
CA MET A 38 0.69 -13.44 5.07
C MET A 38 -0.26 -14.52 4.53
N ILE A 39 -1.00 -14.20 3.48
CA ILE A 39 -1.92 -15.14 2.82
C ILE A 39 -1.22 -15.71 1.58
N ALA A 40 -0.85 -17.00 1.63
CA ALA A 40 -0.17 -17.69 0.55
C ALA A 40 -1.19 -18.27 -0.45
N CYS A 41 -1.66 -17.42 -1.37
CA CYS A 41 -2.55 -17.78 -2.46
C CYS A 41 -1.84 -18.72 -3.46
N LYS A 42 -2.29 -19.97 -3.56
CA LYS A 42 -1.80 -20.92 -4.56
C LYS A 42 -2.53 -20.68 -5.89
N THR A 43 -1.79 -20.38 -6.95
CA THR A 43 -2.34 -20.16 -8.29
C THR A 43 -1.51 -20.89 -9.35
N THR A 44 -2.04 -20.97 -10.57
CA THR A 44 -1.28 -21.39 -11.76
C THR A 44 -0.93 -20.15 -12.58
N ILE A 45 0.36 -19.89 -12.79
CA ILE A 45 0.79 -18.77 -13.65
C ILE A 45 0.29 -18.98 -15.08
N GLY A 46 -0.22 -17.93 -15.73
CA GLY A 46 -0.78 -18.04 -17.08
C GLY A 46 -2.02 -18.94 -17.16
N PHE A 47 -2.78 -19.11 -16.07
CA PHE A 47 -4.00 -19.91 -16.03
C PHE A 47 -4.92 -19.62 -17.23
N GLY A 48 -5.43 -20.68 -17.86
CA GLY A 48 -6.23 -20.62 -19.09
C GLY A 48 -5.42 -20.68 -20.39
N ALA A 49 -4.12 -20.34 -20.38
CA ALA A 49 -3.27 -20.50 -21.55
C ALA A 49 -3.04 -22.01 -21.84
N PRO A 50 -3.34 -22.50 -23.05
CA PRO A 50 -3.43 -23.94 -23.32
C PRO A 50 -2.11 -24.70 -23.13
N THR A 51 -0.96 -24.10 -23.49
CA THR A 51 0.34 -24.79 -23.37
C THR A 51 1.33 -24.08 -22.45
N LYS A 52 1.13 -22.77 -22.21
CA LYS A 52 2.04 -21.98 -21.37
C LYS A 52 1.65 -21.93 -19.90
N ALA A 53 0.41 -22.29 -19.53
CA ALA A 53 -0.02 -22.30 -18.13
C ALA A 53 0.90 -23.18 -17.27
N GLY A 54 1.27 -22.69 -16.08
CA GLY A 54 2.15 -23.39 -15.15
C GLY A 54 3.63 -23.41 -15.54
N THR A 55 4.02 -22.75 -16.63
CA THR A 55 5.41 -22.73 -17.12
C THR A 55 6.05 -21.36 -16.98
N ASN A 56 7.39 -21.31 -16.98
CA ASN A 56 8.14 -20.06 -16.99
C ASN A 56 7.90 -19.21 -18.25
N LYS A 57 7.44 -19.80 -19.36
CA LYS A 57 7.16 -19.10 -20.63
C LYS A 57 5.99 -18.13 -20.53
N ALA A 58 5.10 -18.32 -19.55
CA ALA A 58 4.00 -17.39 -19.27
C ALA A 58 4.44 -16.12 -18.51
N HIS A 59 5.67 -16.07 -17.97
CA HIS A 59 6.08 -15.01 -17.07
C HIS A 59 6.48 -13.71 -17.78
N GLY A 60 7.41 -13.80 -18.74
CA GLY A 60 8.17 -12.63 -19.22
C GLY A 60 8.08 -12.36 -20.71
N SER A 61 7.16 -13.00 -21.42
CA SER A 61 7.02 -12.84 -22.88
C SER A 61 5.56 -12.83 -23.30
N PRO A 62 5.20 -12.14 -24.41
CA PRO A 62 3.87 -12.24 -24.98
C PRO A 62 3.42 -13.70 -25.17
N LEU A 63 2.15 -13.98 -24.89
CA LEU A 63 1.61 -15.34 -25.01
C LEU A 63 1.65 -15.85 -26.45
N GLY A 64 1.40 -14.98 -27.43
CA GLY A 64 1.27 -15.35 -28.85
C GLY A 64 -0.20 -15.60 -29.22
N ALA A 65 -0.50 -15.52 -30.53
CA ALA A 65 -1.87 -15.54 -31.03
C ALA A 65 -2.65 -16.81 -30.62
N ASP A 66 -2.03 -17.97 -30.73
CA ASP A 66 -2.68 -19.26 -30.42
C ASP A 66 -2.98 -19.41 -28.93
N GLU A 67 -2.06 -19.00 -28.05
CA GLU A 67 -2.27 -19.02 -26.60
C GLU A 67 -3.37 -18.03 -26.17
N ILE A 68 -3.44 -16.85 -26.81
CA ILE A 68 -4.50 -15.86 -26.57
C ILE A 68 -5.86 -16.41 -27.02
N ALA A 69 -5.94 -17.00 -28.21
CA ALA A 69 -7.17 -17.61 -28.72
C ALA A 69 -7.63 -18.77 -27.82
N GLY A 70 -6.70 -19.63 -27.39
CA GLY A 70 -6.98 -20.71 -26.45
C GLY A 70 -7.48 -20.23 -25.09
N ALA A 71 -6.82 -19.23 -24.51
CA ALA A 71 -7.24 -18.64 -23.23
C ALA A 71 -8.63 -17.99 -23.33
N ARG A 72 -8.91 -17.28 -24.43
CA ARG A 72 -10.24 -16.70 -24.70
C ARG A 72 -11.32 -17.78 -24.74
N LYS A 73 -11.08 -18.87 -25.47
CA LYS A 73 -11.99 -20.02 -25.50
C LYS A 73 -12.16 -20.65 -24.11
N PHE A 74 -11.09 -20.79 -23.34
CA PHE A 74 -11.13 -21.35 -21.99
C PHE A 74 -12.01 -20.52 -21.03
N PHE A 75 -11.97 -19.20 -21.14
CA PHE A 75 -12.77 -18.28 -20.33
C PHE A 75 -14.14 -17.92 -20.93
N ASN A 76 -14.53 -18.54 -22.05
CA ASN A 76 -15.71 -18.15 -22.84
C ASN A 76 -15.74 -16.64 -23.15
N TRP A 77 -14.59 -16.10 -23.56
CA TRP A 77 -14.41 -14.68 -23.85
C TRP A 77 -14.42 -14.40 -25.35
N ASP A 78 -15.54 -13.84 -25.83
CA ASP A 78 -15.76 -13.58 -27.25
C ASP A 78 -15.50 -12.12 -27.67
N SER A 79 -15.38 -11.19 -26.72
CA SER A 79 -15.19 -9.77 -27.04
C SER A 79 -13.84 -9.49 -27.70
N PRO A 80 -13.72 -8.61 -28.70
CA PRO A 80 -12.47 -8.24 -29.35
C PRO A 80 -11.33 -7.80 -28.41
N PRO A 81 -10.07 -7.76 -28.89
CA PRO A 81 -8.97 -7.16 -28.14
C PRO A 81 -9.31 -5.75 -27.65
N PHE A 82 -9.08 -5.50 -26.36
CA PHE A 82 -9.33 -4.21 -25.69
C PHE A 82 -10.80 -3.76 -25.62
N GLU A 83 -11.75 -4.64 -25.95
CA GLU A 83 -13.17 -4.41 -25.71
C GLU A 83 -13.58 -5.04 -24.37
N ILE A 84 -14.26 -4.25 -23.53
CA ILE A 84 -14.77 -4.70 -22.23
C ILE A 84 -16.30 -4.72 -22.31
N PRO A 85 -16.94 -5.89 -22.12
CA PRO A 85 -18.40 -6.00 -22.01
C PRO A 85 -18.99 -4.98 -21.03
N ALA A 86 -20.15 -4.41 -21.39
CA ALA A 86 -20.77 -3.33 -20.64
C ALA A 86 -21.15 -3.75 -19.21
N ASP A 87 -21.65 -4.97 -19.02
CA ASP A 87 -21.99 -5.55 -17.72
C ASP A 87 -20.76 -5.66 -16.80
N ILE A 88 -19.63 -6.11 -17.33
CA ILE A 88 -18.36 -6.18 -16.59
C ILE A 88 -17.89 -4.76 -16.24
N LEU A 89 -17.88 -3.85 -17.21
CA LEU A 89 -17.47 -2.46 -17.01
C LEU A 89 -18.32 -1.77 -15.93
N ASP A 90 -19.63 -1.98 -15.97
CA ASP A 90 -20.57 -1.39 -15.02
C ASP A 90 -20.42 -2.00 -13.62
N ALA A 91 -20.18 -3.31 -13.51
CA ALA A 91 -19.85 -3.96 -12.23
C ALA A 91 -18.59 -3.35 -11.59
N TRP A 92 -17.52 -3.16 -12.35
CA TRP A 92 -16.30 -2.51 -11.87
C TRP A 92 -16.50 -1.04 -11.48
N ARG A 93 -17.30 -0.30 -12.26
CA ARG A 93 -17.65 1.09 -11.93
C ARG A 93 -18.51 1.17 -10.67
N ALA A 94 -19.41 0.23 -10.44
CA ALA A 94 -20.21 0.15 -9.22
C ALA A 94 -19.31 -0.12 -8.00
N ALA A 95 -18.39 -1.08 -8.10
CA ALA A 95 -17.40 -1.35 -7.05
C ALA A 95 -16.56 -0.10 -6.72
N GLY A 96 -16.10 0.63 -7.75
CA GLY A 96 -15.33 1.88 -7.57
C GLY A 96 -16.09 3.01 -6.86
N LYS A 97 -17.43 3.01 -6.90
CA LYS A 97 -18.26 4.02 -6.21
C LYS A 97 -18.41 3.77 -4.71
N THR A 98 -18.14 2.56 -4.23
CA THR A 98 -18.38 2.16 -2.82
C THR A 98 -17.58 3.00 -1.81
N GLY A 99 -16.45 3.58 -2.21
CA GLY A 99 -15.61 4.43 -1.36
C GLY A 99 -16.15 5.84 -1.11
N ALA A 100 -17.14 6.31 -1.88
CA ALA A 100 -17.64 7.69 -1.81
C ALA A 100 -18.22 8.02 -0.42
N LYS A 101 -19.12 7.17 0.11
CA LYS A 101 -19.71 7.38 1.44
C LYS A 101 -18.66 7.31 2.57
N PRO A 102 -17.83 6.26 2.67
CA PRO A 102 -16.76 6.21 3.67
C PRO A 102 -15.85 7.44 3.63
N ARG A 103 -15.56 7.96 2.43
CA ARG A 103 -14.78 9.19 2.26
C ARG A 103 -15.51 10.41 2.83
N THR A 104 -16.75 10.64 2.43
CA THR A 104 -17.55 11.78 2.94
C THR A 104 -17.75 11.70 4.45
N ASP A 105 -18.01 10.50 4.99
CA ASP A 105 -18.14 10.29 6.43
C ASP A 105 -16.81 10.59 7.16
N TRP A 106 -15.68 10.20 6.58
CA TRP A 106 -14.35 10.51 7.11
C TRP A 106 -14.06 12.02 7.07
N GLU A 107 -14.40 12.72 5.99
CA GLU A 107 -14.27 14.18 5.89
C GLU A 107 -15.13 14.89 6.94
N GLY A 108 -16.35 14.40 7.17
CA GLY A 108 -17.23 14.89 8.23
C GLY A 108 -16.66 14.69 9.64
N ARG A 109 -15.97 13.57 9.89
CA ARG A 109 -15.25 13.34 11.17
C ARG A 109 -14.07 14.30 11.32
N LEU A 110 -13.27 14.49 10.26
CA LEU A 110 -12.14 15.42 10.29
C LEU A 110 -12.59 16.86 10.52
N ALA A 111 -13.69 17.28 9.88
CA ALA A 111 -14.23 18.63 10.04
C ALA A 111 -14.68 18.95 11.47
N LYS A 112 -15.09 17.92 12.23
CA LYS A 112 -15.56 18.01 13.62
C LYS A 112 -14.48 17.68 14.66
N ALA A 113 -13.27 17.33 14.23
CA ALA A 113 -12.18 17.02 15.13
C ALA A 113 -11.75 18.26 15.92
N GLU A 114 -11.11 18.03 17.07
CA GLU A 114 -10.49 19.10 17.87
C GLU A 114 -9.61 20.01 16.99
N PRO A 115 -9.71 21.36 17.10
CA PRO A 115 -9.06 22.28 16.17
C PRO A 115 -7.56 22.06 16.01
N ASN A 116 -6.85 21.80 17.10
CA ASN A 116 -5.41 21.56 17.07
C ASN A 116 -5.05 20.25 16.35
N LEU A 117 -5.81 19.18 16.61
CA LEU A 117 -5.62 17.88 15.96
C LEU A 117 -5.89 17.99 14.45
N LYS A 118 -6.98 18.68 14.08
CA LYS A 118 -7.32 18.94 12.68
C LYS A 118 -6.20 19.72 11.98
N ALA A 119 -5.75 20.82 12.58
CA ALA A 119 -4.70 21.67 12.00
C ALA A 119 -3.36 20.91 11.83
N GLU A 120 -2.98 20.08 12.80
CA GLU A 120 -1.78 19.23 12.69
C GLU A 120 -1.92 18.21 11.55
N PHE A 121 -3.07 17.51 11.51
CA PHE A 121 -3.36 16.52 10.47
C PHE A 121 -3.32 17.13 9.06
N GLU A 122 -4.01 18.26 8.85
CA GLU A 122 -4.06 18.95 7.56
C GLU A 122 -2.68 19.49 7.14
N ARG A 123 -1.90 20.02 8.09
CA ARG A 123 -0.52 20.46 7.82
C ARG A 123 0.35 19.29 7.33
N ARG A 124 0.28 18.14 8.00
CA ARG A 124 1.05 16.93 7.65
C ARG A 124 0.64 16.39 6.28
N LEU A 125 -0.66 16.32 5.99
CA LEU A 125 -1.15 15.92 4.66
C LEU A 125 -0.72 16.89 3.56
N ALA A 126 -0.61 18.19 3.86
CA ALA A 126 -0.12 19.18 2.92
C ALA A 126 1.41 19.16 2.75
N GLY A 127 2.14 18.29 3.47
CA GLY A 127 3.60 18.22 3.41
C GLY A 127 4.31 19.47 3.92
N LYS A 128 3.65 20.26 4.77
CA LYS A 128 4.19 21.51 5.31
C LYS A 128 4.85 21.26 6.66
N LEU A 129 6.01 21.87 6.92
CA LEU A 129 6.63 21.84 8.26
C LEU A 129 5.93 22.80 9.23
N PRO A 130 6.15 22.67 10.55
CA PRO A 130 5.70 23.64 11.55
C PRO A 130 6.21 25.05 11.22
N SER A 131 5.40 26.06 11.50
CA SER A 131 5.67 27.46 11.11
C SER A 131 6.93 28.05 11.76
N ASN A 132 7.34 27.53 12.92
CA ASN A 132 8.55 27.94 13.62
C ASN A 132 9.81 27.15 13.22
N PHE A 133 9.71 26.17 12.32
CA PHE A 133 10.83 25.28 11.97
C PHE A 133 12.07 26.04 11.51
N ASP A 134 11.90 27.00 10.59
CA ASP A 134 13.03 27.79 10.06
C ASP A 134 13.74 28.59 11.16
N ALA A 135 12.99 29.14 12.11
CA ALA A 135 13.55 29.87 13.25
C ALA A 135 14.36 28.93 14.17
N VAL A 136 13.81 27.76 14.49
CA VAL A 136 14.49 26.73 15.30
C VAL A 136 15.82 26.30 14.65
N ILE A 137 15.81 26.03 13.34
CA ILE A 137 17.01 25.63 12.60
C ILE A 137 18.02 26.78 12.51
N ALA A 138 17.56 28.02 12.32
CA ALA A 138 18.43 29.18 12.31
C ALA A 138 19.15 29.37 13.65
N ASP A 139 18.44 29.23 14.76
CA ASP A 139 19.01 29.37 16.10
C ASP A 139 19.99 28.24 16.43
N TYR A 140 19.69 27.01 16.01
CA TYR A 140 20.63 25.90 16.13
C TYR A 140 21.92 26.13 15.32
N LYS A 141 21.81 26.62 14.08
CA LYS A 141 22.99 26.98 13.25
C LYS A 141 23.84 28.07 13.92
N LYS A 142 23.22 29.09 14.52
CA LYS A 142 23.94 30.13 15.28
C LYS A 142 24.71 29.52 16.45
N LYS A 143 24.06 28.64 17.22
CA LYS A 143 24.70 27.94 18.35
C LYS A 143 25.91 27.12 17.90
N LEU A 144 25.78 26.33 16.84
CA LEU A 144 26.90 25.55 16.29
C LEU A 144 28.07 26.43 15.85
N SER A 145 27.79 27.59 15.26
CA SER A 145 28.81 28.56 14.83
C SER A 145 29.58 29.17 16.00
N ALA A 146 28.90 29.41 17.12
CA ALA A 146 29.49 29.93 18.35
C ALA A 146 30.30 28.85 19.09
N ASP A 147 29.68 27.71 19.37
CA ASP A 147 30.25 26.65 20.22
C ASP A 147 31.38 25.87 19.51
N LYS A 148 31.35 25.80 18.18
CA LYS A 148 32.29 25.06 17.31
C LYS A 148 32.64 23.66 17.86
N PRO A 149 31.62 22.83 18.15
CA PRO A 149 31.85 21.53 18.77
C PRO A 149 32.70 20.64 17.88
N LYS A 150 33.74 20.01 18.46
CA LYS A 150 34.58 19.03 17.77
C LYS A 150 34.01 17.63 17.94
N VAL A 151 33.00 17.33 17.14
CA VAL A 151 32.29 16.05 17.17
C VAL A 151 32.32 15.36 15.81
N ALA A 152 32.27 14.03 15.81
CA ALA A 152 32.12 13.25 14.59
C ALA A 152 30.74 13.49 13.96
N THR A 153 30.65 13.36 12.64
CA THR A 153 29.41 13.61 11.86
C THR A 153 28.22 12.78 12.34
N ARG A 154 28.43 11.56 12.86
CA ARG A 154 27.36 10.75 13.50
C ARG A 154 26.74 11.45 14.71
N LYS A 155 27.56 12.10 15.55
CA LYS A 155 27.08 12.85 16.72
C LYS A 155 26.50 14.19 16.29
N SER A 156 27.05 14.84 15.27
CA SER A 156 26.42 16.04 14.67
C SER A 156 25.01 15.73 14.14
N SER A 157 24.81 14.57 13.51
CA SER A 157 23.50 14.11 13.05
C SER A 157 22.54 13.89 14.20
N GLU A 158 22.97 13.22 15.27
CA GLU A 158 22.18 13.02 16.50
C GLU A 158 21.76 14.37 17.12
N MET A 159 22.69 15.32 17.25
CA MET A 159 22.41 16.66 17.77
C MET A 159 21.44 17.46 16.88
N ALA A 160 21.48 17.26 15.55
CA ALA A 160 20.52 17.86 14.64
C ALA A 160 19.14 17.22 14.79
N LEU A 161 19.07 15.89 14.94
CA LEU A 161 17.82 15.17 15.20
C LEU A 161 17.17 15.58 16.53
N GLU A 162 17.94 15.80 17.59
CA GLU A 162 17.42 16.30 18.87
C GLU A 162 16.64 17.62 18.68
N VAL A 163 17.15 18.53 17.85
CA VAL A 163 16.50 19.82 17.54
C VAL A 163 15.27 19.63 16.64
N ILE A 164 15.39 18.83 15.58
CA ILE A 164 14.32 18.60 14.61
C ILE A 164 13.14 17.87 15.29
N ASN A 165 13.40 16.80 16.02
CA ASN A 165 12.36 15.99 16.69
C ASN A 165 11.66 16.79 17.80
N GLY A 166 12.33 17.76 18.42
CA GLY A 166 11.71 18.69 19.36
C GLY A 166 10.76 19.69 18.70
N ALA A 167 10.93 19.97 17.41
CA ALA A 167 10.12 20.94 16.66
C ALA A 167 9.07 20.30 15.75
N VAL A 168 9.29 19.07 15.28
CA VAL A 168 8.46 18.39 14.27
C VAL A 168 7.91 17.09 14.88
N PRO A 169 6.61 17.02 15.23
CA PRO A 169 6.04 15.87 15.94
C PRO A 169 5.95 14.58 15.11
N GLU A 170 6.13 14.66 13.79
CA GLU A 170 6.04 13.54 12.85
C GLU A 170 7.39 12.96 12.38
N THR A 171 8.46 13.19 13.14
CA THR A 171 9.79 12.57 12.93
C THR A 171 9.93 11.22 13.58
#